data_AF-A0A3D0K169-F1
#
_entry.id   AF-A0A3D0K169-F1
#
_cell.length_a   1.000
_cell.length_b   1.000
_cell.length_c   1.000
_cell.angle_alpha   90.00
_cell.angle_beta   90.00
_cell.angle_gamma   90.00
#
_symmetry.space_group_name_H-M   'P 1'
#
loop_
_entity.id
_entity.type
_entity.pdbx_description
1 polymer ?
#
loop_
_entity_poly.entity_id
_entity_poly.type
_entity_poly.pdbx_seq_one_letter_code
_entity_poly.pdbx_strand_id
1 'polypeptide(L)'
;DFESGQWPEGTRRNAAERYARSLRLRGVPAFYHHDPAREMSMVTVGVFDHRAIDGQTGLRSPQVERFLMDFPERMVNGEQIIDLYDPSDPSKGGRPQEPRIVEVPTL
;
A
#
# COMPACT_ATOMS: atom_id res chain seq x y z
N ASP A 1 -5.70 14.82 7.48
CA ASP A 1 -4.55 15.59 7.00
C ASP A 1 -3.34 14.71 7.21
N PHE A 2 -2.68 14.25 6.15
CA PHE A 2 -1.53 13.38 6.29
C PHE A 2 -0.31 14.29 6.45
N GLU A 3 0.32 14.31 7.62
CA GLU A 3 1.54 15.10 7.91
C GLU A 3 2.77 14.72 7.04
N SER A 4 2.58 13.93 5.96
CA SER A 4 3.54 13.71 4.87
C SER A 4 3.52 14.83 3.80
N GLY A 5 2.79 15.92 4.03
CA GLY A 5 2.64 17.09 3.14
C GLY A 5 3.89 17.92 2.88
N GLN A 6 5.10 17.33 2.88
CA GLN A 6 6.35 18.06 2.61
C GLN A 6 7.26 17.45 1.55
N TRP A 7 6.93 16.31 0.96
CA TRP A 7 7.74 15.83 -0.17
C TRP A 7 7.30 16.54 -1.45
N PRO A 8 8.21 17.26 -2.14
CA PRO A 8 7.93 17.80 -3.46
C PRO A 8 7.44 16.69 -4.40
N GLU A 9 6.57 17.02 -5.35
CA GLU A 9 6.00 16.03 -6.28
C GLU A 9 7.07 15.13 -6.90
N GLY A 10 8.16 15.73 -7.41
CA GLY A 10 9.28 14.98 -7.99
C GLY A 10 9.90 13.98 -7.02
N THR A 11 10.00 14.30 -5.74
CA THR A 11 10.52 13.40 -4.70
C THR A 11 9.56 12.23 -4.46
N ARG A 12 8.25 12.49 -4.30
CA ARG A 12 7.23 11.44 -4.09
C ARG A 12 7.20 10.47 -5.27
N ARG A 13 7.23 11.01 -6.48
CA ARG A 13 7.23 10.21 -7.72
C ARG A 13 8.48 9.35 -7.83
N ASN A 14 9.66 9.97 -7.75
CA ASN A 14 10.93 9.26 -7.84
C ASN A 14 11.07 8.16 -6.77
N ALA A 15 10.60 8.41 -5.55
CA ALA A 15 10.62 7.43 -4.47
C ALA A 15 9.75 6.21 -4.79
N ALA A 16 8.49 6.42 -5.20
CA ALA A 16 7.57 5.35 -5.56
C ALA A 16 8.07 4.54 -6.78
N GLU A 17 8.54 5.23 -7.82
CA GLU A 17 9.09 4.58 -9.02
C GLU A 17 10.34 3.74 -8.70
N ARG A 18 11.26 4.27 -7.89
CA ARG A 18 12.48 3.57 -7.46
C ARG A 18 12.15 2.35 -6.62
N TYR A 19 11.19 2.45 -5.71
CA TYR A 19 10.77 1.34 -4.86
C TYR A 19 10.07 0.24 -5.66
N ALA A 20 9.15 0.59 -6.56
CA ALA A 20 8.53 -0.37 -7.46
C ALA A 20 9.57 -1.06 -8.36
N ARG A 21 10.57 -0.32 -8.85
CA ARG A 21 11.69 -0.89 -9.63
C ARG A 21 12.51 -1.88 -8.80
N SER A 22 12.84 -1.55 -7.56
CA SER A 22 13.65 -2.44 -6.70
C SER A 22 12.89 -3.73 -6.33
N LEU A 23 11.57 -3.68 -6.21
CA LEU A 23 10.71 -4.85 -6.03
C LEU A 23 10.73 -5.74 -7.28
N ARG A 24 10.53 -5.15 -8.47
CA ARG A 24 10.56 -5.89 -9.74
C ARG A 24 11.91 -6.55 -9.99
N LEU A 25 13.02 -5.90 -9.65
CA LEU A 25 14.36 -6.48 -9.74
C LEU A 25 14.56 -7.72 -8.85
N ARG A 26 13.78 -7.84 -7.77
CA ARG A 26 13.75 -9.02 -6.88
C ARG A 26 12.71 -10.07 -7.32
N GLY A 27 12.08 -9.90 -8.48
CA GLY A 27 11.04 -10.80 -8.98
C GLY A 27 9.66 -10.58 -8.36
N VAL A 28 9.45 -9.49 -7.61
CA VAL A 28 8.15 -9.18 -6.99
C VAL A 28 7.36 -8.26 -7.94
N PRO A 29 6.16 -8.66 -8.41
CA PRO A 29 5.28 -7.79 -9.17
C PRO A 29 4.93 -6.55 -8.34
N ALA A 30 5.22 -5.36 -8.86
CA ALA A 30 4.93 -4.11 -8.19
C ALA A 30 4.54 -3.05 -9.22
N PHE A 31 3.69 -2.11 -8.84
CA PHE A 31 3.15 -1.05 -9.69
C PHE A 31 3.13 0.23 -8.89
N TYR A 32 3.23 1.37 -9.55
CA TYR A 32 3.10 2.67 -8.89
C TYR A 32 1.97 3.45 -9.55
N HIS A 33 1.31 4.28 -8.75
CA HIS A 33 0.30 5.22 -9.19
C HIS A 33 0.56 6.58 -8.52
N HIS A 34 0.45 7.64 -9.30
CA HIS A 34 0.58 9.01 -8.83
C HIS A 34 -0.79 9.68 -8.89
N ASP A 35 -1.20 10.27 -7.77
CA ASP A 35 -2.39 11.10 -7.69
C ASP A 35 -1.95 12.52 -7.32
N PRO A 36 -1.74 13.39 -8.34
CA PRO A 36 -1.32 14.77 -8.09
C PRO A 36 -2.37 15.57 -7.32
N ALA A 37 -3.66 15.32 -7.57
CA ALA A 37 -4.76 16.02 -6.93
C ALA A 37 -4.83 15.75 -5.42
N ARG A 38 -4.44 14.54 -5.00
CA ARG A 38 -4.38 14.14 -3.58
C ARG A 38 -2.98 14.19 -3.00
N GLU A 39 -2.03 14.78 -3.72
CA GLU A 39 -0.62 14.86 -3.35
C GLU A 39 -0.06 13.52 -2.85
N MET A 40 -0.36 12.44 -3.59
CA MET A 40 0.01 11.08 -3.19
C MET A 40 0.78 10.35 -4.28
N SER A 41 1.75 9.53 -3.87
CA SER A 41 2.29 8.45 -4.68
C SER A 41 2.19 7.14 -3.91
N MET A 42 1.68 6.10 -4.56
CA MET A 42 1.42 4.79 -3.97
C MET A 42 2.11 3.70 -4.78
N VAL A 43 2.55 2.65 -4.08
CA VAL A 43 3.08 1.43 -4.70
C VAL A 43 2.17 0.28 -4.32
N THR A 44 1.64 -0.41 -5.33
CA THR A 44 0.85 -1.63 -5.18
C THR A 44 1.74 -2.82 -5.47
N VAL A 45 1.68 -3.86 -4.62
CA VAL A 45 2.56 -5.02 -4.68
C VAL A 45 1.71 -6.28 -4.84
N GLY A 46 2.12 -7.15 -5.76
CA GLY A 46 1.37 -8.34 -6.16
C GLY A 46 0.36 -8.08 -7.27
N VAL A 47 0.08 -9.13 -8.05
CA VAL A 47 -1.04 -9.23 -8.98
C VAL A 47 -1.59 -10.62 -8.80
N PHE A 48 -2.89 -10.71 -8.56
CA PHE A 48 -3.56 -11.94 -8.26
C PHE A 48 -4.77 -12.09 -9.18
N ASP A 49 -5.12 -13.32 -9.54
CA ASP A 49 -6.31 -13.62 -10.32
C ASP A 49 -7.56 -13.73 -9.43
N HIS A 50 -8.69 -14.11 -10.01
CA HIS A 50 -9.96 -14.31 -9.30
C HIS A 50 -9.92 -15.39 -8.20
N ARG A 51 -8.82 -16.14 -8.04
CA ARG A 51 -8.64 -17.19 -7.02
C ARG A 51 -7.86 -16.67 -5.81
N ALA A 52 -7.48 -15.40 -5.82
CA ALA A 52 -6.74 -14.75 -4.74
C ALA A 52 -7.49 -14.79 -3.41
N ILE A 53 -8.82 -14.63 -3.49
CA ILE A 53 -9.75 -14.67 -2.37
C ILE A 53 -10.89 -15.57 -2.80
N ASP A 54 -11.20 -16.56 -1.97
CA ASP A 54 -12.38 -17.40 -2.19
C ASP A 54 -13.65 -16.57 -1.96
N GLY A 55 -14.49 -16.46 -2.98
CA GLY A 55 -15.67 -15.61 -2.95
C GLY A 55 -16.78 -16.07 -1.98
N GLN A 56 -16.74 -17.31 -1.49
CA GLN A 56 -17.74 -17.84 -0.56
C GLN A 56 -17.29 -17.72 0.89
N THR A 57 -16.01 -17.95 1.16
CA THR A 57 -15.43 -18.05 2.50
C THR A 57 -14.58 -16.84 2.90
N GLY A 58 -14.16 -16.02 1.91
CA GLY A 58 -13.23 -14.92 2.11
C GLY A 58 -11.79 -15.36 2.39
N LEU A 59 -11.50 -16.67 2.29
CA LEU A 59 -10.16 -17.21 2.54
C LEU A 59 -9.19 -16.71 1.47
N ARG A 60 -8.03 -16.23 1.94
CA ARG A 60 -6.95 -15.75 1.07
C ARG A 60 -6.12 -16.93 0.59
N SER A 61 -5.68 -16.86 -0.65
CA SER A 61 -4.72 -17.81 -1.19
C SER A 61 -3.38 -17.74 -0.42
N PRO A 62 -2.60 -18.83 -0.37
CA PRO A 62 -1.27 -18.82 0.25
C PRO A 62 -0.34 -17.75 -0.33
N GLN A 63 -0.52 -17.41 -1.62
CA GLN A 63 0.24 -16.35 -2.26
C GLN A 63 -0.10 -14.97 -1.68
N VAL A 64 -1.39 -14.67 -1.48
CA VAL A 64 -1.83 -13.41 -0.84
C VAL A 64 -1.31 -13.33 0.59
N GLU A 65 -1.44 -14.41 1.37
CA GLU A 65 -0.91 -14.48 2.73
C GLU A 65 0.60 -14.21 2.76
N ARG A 66 1.36 -14.77 1.82
CA ARG A 66 2.80 -14.54 1.73
C ARG A 66 3.13 -13.06 1.49
N PHE A 67 2.39 -12.39 0.60
CA PHE A 67 2.59 -10.96 0.36
C PHE A 67 2.21 -10.11 1.58
N LEU A 68 1.16 -10.47 2.30
CA LEU A 68 0.79 -9.77 3.54
C LEU A 68 1.84 -9.96 4.64
N MET A 69 2.51 -11.11 4.69
CA MET A 69 3.64 -11.32 5.60
C MET A 69 4.89 -10.53 5.19
N ASP A 70 5.20 -10.49 3.88
CA ASP A 70 6.37 -9.79 3.36
C ASP A 70 6.19 -8.25 3.33
N PHE A 71 4.94 -7.77 3.30
CA PHE A 71 4.56 -6.35 3.29
C PHE A 71 3.43 -6.09 4.30
N PRO A 72 3.70 -6.13 5.62
CA PRO A 72 2.66 -6.13 6.66
C PRO A 72 2.02 -4.77 6.93
N GLU A 73 2.54 -3.69 6.35
CA GLU A 73 2.13 -2.33 6.67
C GLU A 73 1.82 -1.55 5.42
N ARG A 74 0.74 -0.77 5.49
CA ARG A 74 0.39 0.17 4.43
C ARG A 74 1.22 1.45 4.57
N MET A 75 1.94 1.78 3.51
CA MET A 75 2.74 2.99 3.42
C MET A 75 2.15 4.00 2.42
N VAL A 76 2.24 5.29 2.74
CA VAL A 76 1.94 6.42 1.85
C VAL A 76 3.14 7.36 1.86
N ASN A 77 3.64 7.71 0.67
CA ASN A 77 4.86 8.52 0.52
C ASN A 77 6.08 7.96 1.28
N GLY A 78 6.13 6.64 1.54
CA GLY A 78 7.20 5.99 2.29
C GLY A 78 7.03 5.98 3.81
N GLU A 79 5.93 6.54 4.32
CA GLU A 79 5.61 6.57 5.75
C GLU A 79 4.46 5.61 6.05
N GLN A 80 4.50 4.95 7.22
CA GLN A 80 3.41 4.12 7.68
C GLN A 80 2.19 5.00 7.99
N ILE A 81 1.01 4.55 7.56
CA ILE A 81 -0.24 5.14 8.03
C ILE A 81 -0.54 4.58 9.41
N ILE A 82 -0.79 5.44 10.39
CA ILE A 82 -1.22 5.05 11.73
C ILE A 82 -2.73 5.26 11.86
N ASP A 83 -3.47 4.18 12.12
CA ASP A 83 -4.85 4.25 12.57
C ASP A 83 -4.84 4.50 14.09
N LEU A 84 -5.27 5.69 14.50
CA LEU A 84 -5.37 6.07 15.92
C LEU A 84 -6.41 5.20 16.64
N TYR A 85 -6.13 4.82 17.89
CA TYR A 85 -7.11 4.10 18.71
C TYR A 85 -8.30 4.99 19.08
N ASP A 86 -8.06 6.28 19.26
CA ASP A 86 -9.07 7.31 19.48
C ASP A 86 -8.77 8.52 18.58
N PRO A 87 -9.59 8.78 17.54
CA PRO A 87 -9.39 9.92 16.65
C PRO A 87 -9.46 11.28 17.35
N SER A 88 -10.10 11.35 18.53
CA SER A 88 -10.27 12.58 19.31
C SER A 88 -9.11 12.83 20.27
N ASP A 89 -8.28 11.82 20.53
CA ASP A 89 -7.14 11.89 21.45
C ASP A 89 -5.94 11.09 20.93
N PRO A 90 -5.10 11.72 20.08
CA PRO A 90 -3.91 11.08 19.50
C PRO A 90 -2.88 10.57 20.53
N SER A 91 -2.93 11.06 21.78
CA SER A 91 -1.98 10.66 22.82
C SER A 91 -2.16 9.20 23.28
N LYS A 92 -3.34 8.62 23.02
CA LYS A 92 -3.63 7.20 23.29
C LYS A 92 -2.90 6.25 22.33
N GLY A 93 -2.22 6.78 21.32
CA GLY A 93 -1.46 6.03 20.33
C GLY A 93 -2.33 5.47 19.21
N GLY A 94 -1.75 4.54 18.45
CA GLY A 94 -2.41 3.89 17.32
C GLY A 94 -1.68 2.64 16.87
N ARG A 95 -2.12 2.09 15.74
CA ARG A 95 -1.49 0.93 15.10
C ARG A 95 -1.21 1.20 13.62
N PRO A 96 -0.15 0.62 13.03
CA PRO A 96 0.04 0.66 11.59
C PRO A 96 -1.20 0.09 10.88
N GLN A 97 -1.61 0.76 9.82
CA GLN A 97 -2.71 0.30 8.99
C GLN A 97 -2.28 -0.92 8.18
N GLU A 98 -3.13 -1.94 8.16
CA GLU A 98 -2.90 -3.13 7.34
C GLU A 98 -2.99 -2.82 5.83
N PRO A 99 -2.23 -3.54 4.99
CA PRO A 99 -2.35 -3.49 3.54
C PRO A 99 -3.77 -3.83 3.10
N ARG A 100 -4.19 -3.26 1.97
CA ARG A 100 -5.51 -3.50 1.39
C ARG A 100 -5.36 -4.17 0.04
N ILE A 101 -6.17 -5.21 -0.18
CA ILE A 101 -6.36 -5.79 -1.50
C ILE A 101 -7.33 -4.87 -2.25
N VAL A 102 -6.97 -4.53 -3.49
CA VAL A 102 -7.77 -3.67 -4.36
C VAL A 102 -8.12 -4.43 -5.63
N GLU A 103 -9.35 -4.28 -6.09
CA GLU A 103 -9.76 -4.81 -7.38
C GLU A 103 -9.18 -3.93 -8.50
N VAL A 104 -8.66 -4.57 -9.54
CA VAL A 104 -8.24 -3.88 -10.76
C VAL A 104 -9.44 -3.87 -11.71
N PRO A 105 -10.04 -2.71 -12.01
CA PRO A 105 -11.16 -2.65 -12.93
C PRO A 105 -10.74 -3.15 -14.31
N THR A 106 -11.50 -4.07 -14.89
CA THR A 106 -11.37 -4.43 -16.30
C THR A 106 -11.84 -3.27 -17.16
N LEU A 107 -10.97 -2.82 -18.09
CA LEU A 107 -11.26 -1.79 -19.09
C LEU A 107 -12.43 -2.19 -20.01
#